data_AF-A0A7K2JGI7-F1
#
_entry.id   AF-A0A7K2JGI7-F1
#
_cell.length_a   1.000
_cell.length_b   1.000
_cell.length_c   1.000
_cell.angle_alpha   90.00
_cell.angle_beta   90.00
_cell.angle_gamma   90.00
#
_symmetry.space_group_name_H-M   'P 1'
#
loop_
_entity.id
_entity.type
_entity.pdbx_description
1 polymer ?
#
loop_
_entity_poly.entity_id
_entity_poly.type
_entity_poly.pdbx_seq_one_letter_code
_entity_poly.pdbx_strand_id
1 'polypeptide(L)' 'MAARTRRERTERTYLPGVADIRICGTEATVQAVLDVLAREFQSTSAREYDGGQRAYLQLDTGCTDPDTD' A
#
# COMPACT_ATOMS: atom_id res chain seq x y z
N MET A 1 23.62 1.56 -20.51
CA MET A 1 22.51 1.71 -19.55
C MET A 1 22.09 0.33 -19.10
N ALA A 2 22.30 -0.02 -17.83
CA ALA A 2 21.98 -1.36 -17.32
C ALA A 2 20.45 -1.52 -17.21
N ALA A 3 19.89 -2.45 -17.96
CA ALA A 3 18.49 -2.83 -17.84
C ALA A 3 18.26 -3.35 -16.42
N ARG A 4 17.39 -2.67 -15.66
CA ARG A 4 16.97 -3.13 -14.33
C ARG A 4 16.28 -4.48 -14.53
N THR A 5 16.87 -5.57 -14.03
CA THR A 5 16.22 -6.88 -13.94
C THR A 5 14.84 -6.69 -13.35
N ARG A 6 13.80 -6.92 -14.17
CA ARG A 6 12.40 -6.90 -13.74
C ARG A 6 12.25 -8.05 -12.76
N ARG A 7 12.33 -7.76 -11.45
CA ARG A 7 12.04 -8.74 -10.40
C ARG A 7 10.66 -9.31 -10.72
N GLU A 8 10.57 -10.63 -10.84
CA GLU A 8 9.29 -11.31 -10.99
C GLU A 8 8.37 -10.84 -9.86
N ARG A 9 7.28 -10.17 -10.25
CA ARG A 9 6.33 -9.60 -9.32
C ARG A 9 5.53 -10.79 -8.80
N THR A 10 5.75 -11.19 -7.55
CA THR A 10 4.91 -12.18 -6.87
C THR A 10 3.45 -11.79 -7.09
N GLU A 11 2.64 -12.73 -7.58
CA GLU A 11 1.21 -12.50 -7.75
C GLU A 11 0.61 -12.06 -6.41
N ARG A 12 -0.12 -10.95 -6.45
CA ARG A 12 -0.73 -10.38 -5.26
C ARG A 12 -2.02 -11.11 -5.00
N THR A 13 -2.15 -11.72 -3.83
CA THR A 13 -3.44 -12.23 -3.34
C THR A 13 -4.25 -11.06 -2.83
N TYR A 14 -5.41 -10.83 -3.44
CA TYR A 14 -6.38 -9.83 -2.97
C TYR A 14 -7.37 -10.53 -2.05
N LEU A 15 -7.59 -9.97 -0.86
CA LEU A 15 -8.60 -10.44 0.07
C LEU A 15 -9.83 -9.52 -0.02
N PRO A 16 -11.06 -10.04 -0.04
CA PRO A 16 -12.27 -9.20 -0.01
C PRO A 16 -12.24 -8.26 1.20
N GLY A 17 -12.62 -7.00 1.01
CA GLY A 17 -12.54 -5.99 2.07
C GLY A 17 -11.12 -5.55 2.44
N VAL A 18 -10.07 -5.96 1.72
CA VAL A 18 -8.69 -5.52 1.98
C VAL A 18 -8.10 -4.82 0.76
N ALA A 19 -7.71 -3.56 0.93
CA ALA A 19 -7.04 -2.77 -0.09
C ALA A 19 -5.51 -2.80 0.08
N ASP A 20 -4.78 -3.22 -0.96
CA ASP A 20 -3.32 -3.08 -1.05
C ASP A 20 -2.99 -1.70 -1.64
N ILE A 21 -2.39 -0.83 -0.83
CA ILE A 21 -2.09 0.55 -1.23
C ILE A 21 -0.59 0.80 -1.33
N ARG A 22 -0.23 1.60 -2.32
CA ARG A 22 1.12 2.13 -2.52
C ARG A 22 1.08 3.63 -2.47
N ILE A 23 1.75 4.21 -1.48
CA ILE A 23 1.92 5.66 -1.35
C ILE A 23 3.28 6.02 -1.96
N CYS A 24 3.31 7.07 -2.78
CA CYS A 24 4.54 7.64 -3.33
C CYS A 24 4.54 9.14 -3.07
N GLY A 25 5.62 9.66 -2.49
CA GLY A 25 5.74 11.08 -2.20
C GLY A 25 7.02 11.41 -1.47
N THR A 26 7.11 12.63 -0.96
CA THR A 26 8.14 12.97 0.02
C THR A 26 7.89 12.22 1.32
N GLU A 27 8.93 12.02 2.12
CA GLU A 27 8.82 11.38 3.45
C GLU A 27 7.74 12.04 4.31
N ALA A 28 7.71 13.39 4.35
CA ALA A 28 6.69 14.14 5.08
C ALA A 28 5.26 13.89 4.59
N THR A 29 5.08 13.76 3.27
CA THR A 29 3.77 13.43 2.67
C THR A 29 3.37 12.00 3.00
N VAL A 30 4.29 11.05 2.88
CA VAL A 30 4.04 9.64 3.17
C VAL A 30 3.62 9.49 4.63
N GLN A 31 4.35 10.11 5.55
CA GLN A 31 4.03 10.07 6.98
C GLN A 31 2.65 10.67 7.28
N ALA A 32 2.33 11.84 6.71
CA ALA A 32 1.02 12.47 6.91
C ALA A 32 -0.15 11.59 6.42
N VAL A 33 0.03 10.88 5.30
CA VAL A 33 -0.98 9.94 4.79
C VAL A 33 -1.08 8.72 5.71
N LEU A 34 0.04 8.17 6.19
CA LEU A 34 0.03 7.04 7.13
C LEU A 34 -0.70 7.39 8.43
N ASP A 35 -0.48 8.60 8.96
CA ASP A 35 -1.16 9.07 10.18
C ASP A 35 -2.68 9.19 10.00
N VAL A 36 -3.16 9.65 8.84
CA VAL A 36 -4.61 9.68 8.55
C VAL A 36 -5.16 8.26 8.42
N LEU A 37 -4.47 7.39 7.68
CA LEU A 37 -4.94 6.03 7.46
C LEU A 37 -4.99 5.20 8.74
N ALA A 38 -4.02 5.38 9.64
CA ALA A 38 -4.00 4.72 10.94
C ALA A 38 -5.15 5.15 11.88
N ARG A 39 -5.74 6.32 11.64
CA ARG A 39 -6.90 6.82 12.41
C ARG A 39 -8.23 6.26 11.91
N GLU A 40 -8.36 6.13 10.60
CA GLU A 40 -9.64 5.80 9.95
C GLU A 40 -9.78 4.30 9.65
N PHE A 41 -8.67 3.55 9.54
CA PHE A 41 -8.66 2.14 9.12
C PHE A 41 -7.81 1.25 10.03
N GLN A 42 -8.16 -0.03 10.08
CA GLN A 42 -7.24 -1.05 10.55
C GLN A 42 -6.25 -1.37 9.44
N SER A 43 -4.97 -1.08 9.69
CA SER A 43 -3.90 -1.23 8.71
C SER A 43 -2.79 -2.16 9.19
N THR A 44 -2.17 -2.88 8.27
CA THR A 44 -0.89 -3.55 8.56
C THR A 44 0.26 -2.55 8.66
N SER A 45 1.34 -2.95 9.34
CA SER A 45 2.53 -2.11 9.45
C SER A 45 3.09 -1.79 8.07
N ALA A 46 3.24 -0.51 7.77
CA ALA A 46 3.77 -0.05 6.49
C ALA A 46 5.20 -0.56 6.29
N ARG A 47 5.45 -1.15 5.12
CA ARG A 47 6.80 -1.51 4.68
C ARG A 47 7.36 -0.33 3.91
N GLU A 48 8.35 0.32 4.50
CA GLU A 48 9.08 1.41 3.86
C GLU A 48 9.90 0.88 2.68
N TYR A 49 9.94 1.67 1.62
CA TYR A 49 10.73 1.41 0.44
C TYR A 49 11.33 2.74 -0.03
N ASP A 50 12.53 2.68 -0.63
CA ASP A 50 13.17 3.86 -1.22
C ASP A 50 13.46 4.99 -0.20
N GLY A 51 13.80 4.63 1.04
CA GLY A 51 14.14 5.58 2.11
C GLY A 51 12.98 6.46 2.57
N GLY A 52 11.81 5.88 2.82
CA GLY A 52 10.63 6.61 3.33
C GLY A 52 9.78 7.31 2.26
N GLN A 53 10.25 7.36 1.01
CA GLN A 53 9.51 8.00 -0.11
C GLN A 53 8.39 7.13 -0.68
N ARG A 54 8.38 5.84 -0.30
CA ARG A 54 7.33 4.90 -0.67
C ARG A 54 6.96 4.05 0.52
N ALA A 55 5.66 3.90 0.72
CA ALA A 55 5.10 2.99 1.71
C ALA A 55 4.12 2.03 1.04
N TYR A 56 4.20 0.76 1.42
CA TYR A 56 3.23 -0.27 1.08
C TYR A 56 2.55 -0.76 2.35
N LEU A 57 1.23 -0.77 2.36
CA LEU A 57 0.43 -1.31 3.45
C LEU A 57 -0.88 -1.90 2.91
N GLN A 58 -1.48 -2.77 3.72
CA GLN A 58 -2.82 -3.28 3.48
C GLN A 58 -3.78 -2.62 4.47
N LEU A 59 -4.92 -2.15 3.96
CA LEU A 59 -5.99 -1.55 4.74
C LEU A 59 -7.19 -2.48 4.73
N ASP A 60 -7.76 -2.76 5.90
CA ASP A 60 -9.09 -3.34 5.99
C ASP A 60 -10.12 -2.23 5.74
N THR A 61 -10.80 -2.31 4.60
CA THR A 61 -11.84 -1.37 4.18
C THR A 61 -13.23 -1.83 4.62
N GLY A 62 -13.39 -3.07 5.12
CA GLY A 62 -14.67 -3.67 5.48
C GLY A 62 -15.65 -3.85 4.30
N CYS A 63 -15.27 -3.46 3.08
CA CYS A 63 -16.11 -3.54 1.90
C CYS A 63 -15.92 -4.91 1.22
N THR A 64 -16.71 -5.89 1.66
CA THR A 64 -16.66 -7.26 1.12
C THR A 64 -17.60 -7.48 -0.05
N ASP A 65 -18.44 -6.49 -0.37
CA ASP A 65 -19.31 -6.56 -1.54
C ASP A 65 -18.44 -6.73 -2.81
N PRO A 66 -18.79 -7.68 -3.69
CA PRO A 66 -18.08 -7.84 -4.94
C PRO A 66 -18.25 -6.56 -5.77
N ASP A 67 -17.14 -6.05 -6.32
CA ASP A 67 -17.19 -4.99 -7.32
C ASP A 67 -18.15 -5.44 -8.44
N THR A 68 -19.23 -4.68 -8.62
CA THR A 68 -20.17 -4.93 -9.72
C THR A 68 -19.60 -4.24 -10.95
N ASP A 69 -19.22 -5.04 -11.97
CA ASP A 69 -18.73 -4.58 -13.29
C ASP A 69 -19.82 -3.84 -14.09
#